data_AF-A0A7J9J077-F1
#
_entry.id   AF-A0A7J9J077-F1
#
_cell.length_a   1.000
_cell.length_b   1.000
_cell.length_c   1.000
_cell.angle_alpha   90.00
_cell.angle_beta   90.00
_cell.angle_gamma   90.00
#
_symmetry.space_group_name_H-M   'P 1'
#
loop_
_entity.id
_entity.type
_entity.pdbx_description
1 polymer ?
#
loop_
_entity_poly.entity_id
_entity_poly.type
_entity_poly.pdbx_seq_one_letter_code
_entity_poly.pdbx_strand_id
1 'polypeptide(L)'
;SKKQAKVSIQPQKKASEISVNDENKAPLPQPIDASVDYVASEDLKPFQDPESNIQSLVEGLDSKDWVKVCQSLNDARRFSLYHPGLLLPVLEKVMLVVEKSMKNPRSALCKTSIMAASDIFNAYGEKLLDSTDSSAFDQLLLQLLLKASQDKKFVCEEADKSLTAMVNSIAALPLLQKLRGFVNHGNLRVRAKAAVSISNSVYKMGSEEIKEFGSVTLLQMASDLLNDRLPEAREAARSIVLSVYEAFTDNEKLDTEEDWQSFCQSNLSTIQAQLMIKVVSSQ
;
A
#
# COMPACT_ATOMS: atom_id res chain seq x y z
N SER A 1 -65.00 -53.55 4.20
CA SER A 1 -64.04 -52.45 4.33
C SER A 1 -64.00 -51.90 5.73
N LYS A 2 -62.93 -52.21 6.47
CA LYS A 2 -62.16 -51.36 7.42
C LYS A 2 -61.28 -52.33 8.22
N LYS A 3 -59.99 -52.35 7.84
CA LYS A 3 -59.00 -53.36 8.21
C LYS A 3 -58.44 -53.12 9.62
N GLN A 4 -58.23 -54.26 10.28
CA GLN A 4 -57.53 -54.44 11.55
C GLN A 4 -56.06 -54.05 11.46
N ALA A 5 -55.54 -53.53 12.57
CA ALA A 5 -54.11 -53.49 12.87
C ALA A 5 -53.65 -54.86 13.38
N LYS A 6 -52.50 -55.33 12.89
CA LYS A 6 -51.75 -56.44 13.50
C LYS A 6 -50.26 -56.13 13.43
N VAL A 7 -49.65 -56.18 14.61
CA VAL A 7 -48.21 -56.13 14.88
C VAL A 7 -47.54 -57.39 14.33
N SER A 8 -46.31 -57.28 13.80
CA SER A 8 -45.38 -58.40 13.77
C SER A 8 -43.93 -57.93 13.93
N ILE A 9 -43.21 -58.68 14.76
CA ILE A 9 -41.83 -58.50 15.20
C ILE A 9 -40.85 -59.05 14.14
N GLN A 10 -39.61 -58.56 14.21
CA GLN A 10 -38.41 -58.71 13.36
C GLN A 10 -38.01 -60.15 12.93
N PRO A 11 -37.06 -60.27 11.98
CA PRO A 11 -35.73 -60.71 12.44
C PRO A 11 -34.53 -59.97 11.82
N GLN A 12 -33.47 -59.85 12.61
CA GLN A 12 -32.12 -59.41 12.24
C GLN A 12 -31.53 -60.23 11.08
N LYS A 13 -30.90 -59.56 10.10
CA LYS A 13 -29.73 -60.08 9.38
C LYS A 13 -28.68 -58.99 9.19
N LYS A 14 -27.45 -59.37 9.48
CA LYS A 14 -26.21 -58.59 9.47
C LYS A 14 -25.71 -58.32 8.04
N ALA A 15 -25.09 -57.14 7.92
CA ALA A 15 -23.94 -56.76 7.08
C ALA A 15 -24.09 -56.73 5.54
N SER A 16 -23.94 -55.52 4.99
CA SER A 16 -22.87 -55.20 4.04
C SER A 16 -22.84 -53.68 3.78
N GLU A 17 -21.67 -53.08 3.98
CA GLU A 17 -21.30 -51.69 3.70
C GLU A 17 -21.45 -51.38 2.21
N ILE A 18 -22.21 -50.34 1.86
CA ILE A 18 -21.98 -49.51 0.67
C ILE A 18 -22.34 -48.07 1.05
N SER A 19 -21.30 -47.25 1.27
CA SER A 19 -21.41 -45.81 1.40
C SER A 19 -21.74 -45.19 0.04
N VAL A 20 -22.96 -44.69 -0.11
CA VAL A 20 -23.34 -43.85 -1.25
C VAL A 20 -23.31 -42.40 -0.76
N ASN A 21 -22.39 -41.61 -1.32
CA ASN A 21 -22.31 -40.17 -1.08
C ASN A 21 -23.62 -39.51 -1.57
N ASP A 22 -24.37 -38.94 -0.63
CA ASP A 22 -25.57 -38.16 -0.93
C ASP A 22 -25.14 -36.69 -1.15
N GLU A 23 -24.90 -36.31 -2.40
CA GLU A 23 -24.44 -34.97 -2.84
C GLU A 23 -25.53 -33.88 -2.75
N ASN A 24 -26.62 -34.08 -2.02
CA ASN A 24 -27.74 -33.14 -2.00
C ASN A 24 -28.05 -32.56 -0.61
N LYS A 25 -27.02 -32.19 0.14
CA LYS A 25 -27.16 -31.36 1.33
C LYS A 25 -26.81 -29.92 0.99
N ALA A 26 -27.81 -29.04 1.02
CA ALA A 26 -27.60 -27.60 0.90
C ALA A 26 -26.49 -27.15 1.87
N PRO A 27 -25.56 -26.27 1.44
CA PRO A 27 -24.52 -25.77 2.33
C PRO A 27 -25.16 -25.20 3.59
N LEU A 28 -24.70 -25.68 4.75
CA LEU A 28 -25.03 -25.05 6.03
C LEU A 28 -24.74 -23.54 5.91
N PRO A 29 -25.61 -22.66 6.41
CA PRO A 29 -25.37 -21.23 6.36
C PRO A 29 -23.98 -20.93 6.93
N GLN A 30 -23.16 -20.26 6.11
CA GLN A 30 -21.85 -19.79 6.56
C GLN A 30 -22.04 -18.95 7.82
N PRO A 31 -21.12 -19.02 8.79
CA PRO A 31 -21.21 -18.18 9.98
C PRO A 31 -21.30 -16.72 9.54
N ILE A 32 -22.26 -16.03 10.15
CA ILE A 32 -22.60 -14.61 10.02
C ILE A 32 -21.32 -13.82 9.76
N ASP A 33 -21.29 -13.08 8.64
CA ASP A 33 -20.20 -12.17 8.31
C ASP A 33 -19.96 -11.27 9.53
N ALA A 34 -18.86 -11.49 10.25
CA ALA A 34 -18.50 -10.67 11.39
C ALA A 34 -18.21 -9.29 10.80
N SER A 35 -19.20 -8.39 10.86
CA SER A 35 -19.08 -7.04 10.33
C SER A 35 -17.97 -6.34 11.11
N VAL A 36 -16.80 -6.23 10.48
CA VAL A 36 -15.70 -5.43 11.01
C VAL A 36 -16.03 -3.98 10.72
N ASP A 37 -16.29 -3.21 11.77
CA ASP A 37 -16.51 -1.77 11.66
C ASP A 37 -15.18 -1.06 11.36
N TYR A 38 -15.20 -0.19 10.35
CA TYR A 38 -14.05 0.63 9.99
C TYR A 38 -14.15 1.96 10.72
N VAL A 39 -13.37 2.10 11.80
CA VAL A 39 -13.30 3.34 12.59
C VAL A 39 -12.24 4.25 11.99
N ALA A 40 -12.59 5.51 11.70
CA ALA A 40 -11.64 6.51 11.21
C ALA A 40 -10.57 6.82 12.28
N SER A 41 -9.39 7.27 11.86
CA SER A 41 -8.27 7.45 12.80
C SER A 41 -8.56 8.54 13.84
N GLU A 42 -9.28 9.59 13.45
CA GLU A 42 -9.78 10.66 14.31
C GLU A 42 -10.78 10.19 15.39
N ASP A 43 -11.46 9.06 15.16
CA ASP A 43 -12.46 8.51 16.07
C ASP A 43 -11.88 7.50 17.06
N LEU A 44 -10.67 6.99 16.81
CA LEU A 44 -9.99 6.05 17.69
C LEU A 44 -9.69 6.69 19.05
N LYS A 45 -9.76 5.89 20.12
CA LYS A 45 -9.50 6.34 21.49
C LYS A 45 -8.19 5.75 22.04
N PRO A 46 -7.46 6.49 22.90
CA PRO A 46 -6.25 5.97 23.55
C PRO A 46 -6.56 4.75 24.44
N PHE A 47 -5.53 4.03 24.86
CA PHE A 47 -5.68 2.99 25.87
C PHE A 47 -5.72 3.61 27.28
N GLN A 48 -6.44 2.96 28.19
CA GLN A 48 -6.41 3.33 29.60
C GLN A 48 -5.08 2.90 30.25
N ASP A 49 -4.56 1.73 29.86
CA ASP A 49 -3.30 1.18 30.36
C ASP A 49 -2.46 0.57 29.20
N PRO A 50 -1.82 1.42 28.37
CA PRO A 50 -1.13 0.98 27.15
C PRO A 50 0.02 0.01 27.42
N GLU A 51 0.68 0.11 28.58
CA GLU A 51 1.80 -0.77 28.98
C GLU A 51 1.32 -2.21 29.17
N SER A 52 0.16 -2.40 29.81
CA SER A 52 -0.43 -3.74 29.96
C SER A 52 -0.99 -4.28 28.65
N ASN A 53 -1.36 -3.41 27.70
CA ASN A 53 -1.98 -3.81 26.44
C ASN A 53 -0.98 -4.23 25.34
N ILE A 54 0.29 -3.85 25.42
CA ILE A 54 1.27 -4.13 24.34
C ILE A 54 1.51 -5.62 24.15
N GLN A 55 1.54 -6.40 25.23
CA GLN A 55 1.72 -7.85 25.16
C GLN A 55 0.52 -8.53 24.48
N SER A 56 -0.71 -8.09 24.80
CA SER A 56 -1.92 -8.58 24.15
C SER A 56 -1.98 -8.23 22.66
N LEU A 57 -1.43 -7.09 22.25
CA LEU A 57 -1.27 -6.75 20.83
C LEU A 57 -0.39 -7.78 20.12
N VAL A 58 0.80 -8.07 20.67
CA VAL A 58 1.76 -8.99 20.05
C VAL A 58 1.17 -10.40 19.90
N GLU A 59 0.49 -10.90 20.93
CA GLU A 59 -0.19 -12.21 20.89
C GLU A 59 -1.34 -12.22 19.89
N GLY A 60 -2.12 -11.13 19.81
CA GLY A 60 -3.23 -11.00 18.89
C GLY A 60 -2.79 -10.96 17.42
N LEU A 61 -1.65 -10.33 17.12
CA LEU A 61 -1.04 -10.30 15.79
C LEU A 61 -0.57 -11.68 15.31
N ASP A 62 -0.23 -12.60 16.22
CA ASP A 62 0.15 -13.98 15.91
C ASP A 62 -1.05 -14.93 15.74
N SER A 63 -2.27 -14.43 15.95
CA SER A 63 -3.47 -15.25 15.87
C SER A 63 -3.70 -15.80 14.46
N LYS A 64 -4.24 -17.03 14.40
CA LYS A 64 -4.76 -17.63 13.16
C LYS A 64 -6.18 -17.17 12.85
N ASP A 65 -6.88 -16.61 13.82
CA ASP A 65 -8.20 -16.02 13.64
C ASP A 65 -8.07 -14.62 13.06
N TRP A 66 -8.53 -14.47 11.81
CA TRP A 66 -8.47 -13.20 11.08
C TRP A 66 -9.24 -12.07 11.78
N VAL A 67 -10.31 -12.38 12.54
CA VAL A 67 -11.06 -11.38 13.30
C VAL A 67 -10.20 -10.83 14.44
N LYS A 68 -9.49 -11.72 15.15
CA LYS A 68 -8.54 -11.32 16.19
C LYS A 68 -7.38 -10.51 15.61
N VAL A 69 -6.90 -10.85 14.42
CA VAL A 69 -5.87 -10.05 13.71
C VAL A 69 -6.43 -8.67 13.35
N CYS A 70 -7.66 -8.55 12.84
CA CYS A 70 -8.31 -7.25 12.60
C CYS A 70 -8.40 -6.39 13.87
N GLN A 71 -8.78 -6.98 15.00
CA GLN A 71 -8.82 -6.27 16.29
C GLN A 71 -7.42 -5.79 16.68
N SER A 72 -6.42 -6.65 16.54
CA SER A 72 -5.02 -6.34 16.88
C SER A 72 -4.44 -5.26 15.95
N LEU A 73 -4.81 -5.24 14.67
CA LEU A 73 -4.43 -4.16 13.76
C LEU A 73 -5.09 -2.83 14.15
N ASN A 74 -6.33 -2.84 14.63
CA ASN A 74 -6.94 -1.62 15.18
C ASN A 74 -6.27 -1.17 16.48
N ASP A 75 -5.80 -2.10 17.31
CA ASP A 75 -4.98 -1.77 18.47
C ASP A 75 -3.62 -1.18 18.04
N ALA A 76 -2.97 -1.73 17.01
CA ALA A 76 -1.74 -1.15 16.43
C ALA A 76 -1.95 0.28 15.91
N ARG A 77 -3.12 0.57 15.31
CA ARG A 77 -3.51 1.93 14.92
C ARG A 77 -3.57 2.86 16.13
N ARG A 78 -4.25 2.44 17.20
CA ARG A 78 -4.35 3.21 18.46
C ARG A 78 -2.98 3.44 19.09
N PHE A 79 -2.12 2.43 19.09
CA PHE A 79 -0.74 2.59 19.56
C PHE A 79 0.06 3.57 18.69
N SER A 80 -0.07 3.51 17.37
CA SER A 80 0.63 4.44 16.45
C SER A 80 0.21 5.89 16.72
N LEU A 81 -1.07 6.14 16.95
CA LEU A 81 -1.62 7.48 17.19
C LEU A 81 -1.29 8.05 18.58
N TYR A 82 -1.38 7.21 19.63
CA TYR A 82 -1.38 7.71 21.01
C TYR A 82 -0.15 7.28 21.83
N HIS A 83 0.52 6.20 21.43
CA HIS A 83 1.61 5.59 22.19
C HIS A 83 2.74 5.05 21.27
N PRO A 84 3.25 5.84 20.29
CA PRO A 84 4.17 5.34 19.27
C PRO A 84 5.49 4.81 19.85
N GLY A 85 5.92 5.31 21.01
CA GLY A 85 7.11 4.83 21.72
C GLY A 85 6.99 3.38 22.19
N LEU A 86 5.80 2.92 22.58
CA LEU A 86 5.58 1.54 23.06
C LEU A 86 5.48 0.53 21.92
N LEU A 87 5.05 0.97 20.75
CA LEU A 87 4.95 0.12 19.57
C LEU A 87 6.27 0.03 18.80
N LEU A 88 7.17 1.00 18.96
CA LEU A 88 8.47 1.05 18.28
C LEU A 88 9.29 -0.25 18.42
N PRO A 89 9.43 -0.89 19.61
CA PRO A 89 10.20 -2.13 19.75
C PRO A 89 9.64 -3.33 18.98
N VAL A 90 8.36 -3.28 18.58
CA VAL A 90 7.67 -4.36 17.84
C VAL A 90 7.22 -3.91 16.45
N LEU A 91 7.64 -2.72 16.00
CA LEU A 91 7.14 -2.08 14.77
C LEU A 91 7.43 -2.92 13.53
N GLU A 92 8.61 -3.52 13.43
CA GLU A 92 8.97 -4.39 12.30
C GLU A 92 8.00 -5.58 12.18
N LYS A 93 7.69 -6.24 13.31
CA LYS A 93 6.69 -7.31 13.36
C LYS A 93 5.32 -6.82 12.91
N VAL A 94 4.91 -5.64 13.37
CA VAL A 94 3.63 -5.02 12.97
C VAL A 94 3.59 -4.79 11.46
N MET A 95 4.64 -4.22 10.86
CA MET A 95 4.73 -4.01 9.41
C MET A 95 4.64 -5.32 8.62
N LEU A 96 5.32 -6.38 9.06
CA LEU A 96 5.24 -7.70 8.44
C LEU A 96 3.83 -8.31 8.52
N VAL A 97 3.13 -8.11 9.65
CA VAL A 97 1.74 -8.57 9.80
C VAL A 97 0.78 -7.74 8.96
N VAL A 98 0.99 -6.43 8.85
CA VAL A 98 0.24 -5.54 7.95
C VAL A 98 0.40 -6.02 6.50
N GLU A 99 1.63 -6.23 6.04
CA GLU A 99 1.96 -6.73 4.71
C GLU A 99 1.26 -8.06 4.40
N LYS A 100 1.37 -9.03 5.32
CA LYS A 100 0.73 -10.33 5.19
C LYS A 100 -0.80 -10.23 5.19
N SER A 101 -1.35 -9.30 5.97
CA SER A 101 -2.79 -9.06 6.08
C SER A 101 -3.35 -8.42 4.80
N MET A 102 -2.59 -7.56 4.13
CA MET A 102 -2.96 -7.00 2.83
C MET A 102 -3.14 -8.09 1.77
N LYS A 103 -2.35 -9.17 1.81
CA LYS A 103 -2.45 -10.32 0.90
C LYS A 103 -3.68 -11.21 1.15
N ASN A 104 -4.36 -11.06 2.29
CA ASN A 104 -5.51 -11.89 2.62
C ASN A 104 -6.72 -11.60 1.68
N PRO A 105 -7.48 -12.62 1.24
CA PRO A 105 -8.63 -12.40 0.34
C PRO A 105 -9.81 -11.67 1.02
N ARG A 106 -9.85 -11.62 2.36
CA ARG A 106 -10.91 -10.93 3.09
C ARG A 106 -10.70 -9.42 3.03
N SER A 107 -11.63 -8.69 2.41
CA SER A 107 -11.52 -7.23 2.31
C SER A 107 -11.52 -6.52 3.67
N ALA A 108 -12.18 -7.07 4.69
CA ALA A 108 -12.16 -6.51 6.04
C ALA A 108 -10.74 -6.46 6.61
N LEU A 109 -10.03 -7.59 6.58
CA LEU A 109 -8.65 -7.67 7.04
C LEU A 109 -7.71 -6.84 6.16
N CYS A 110 -7.86 -6.96 4.83
CA CYS A 110 -7.05 -6.20 3.88
C CYS A 110 -7.19 -4.69 4.09
N LYS A 111 -8.42 -4.16 4.16
CA LYS A 111 -8.64 -2.73 4.37
C LYS A 111 -8.17 -2.27 5.75
N THR A 112 -8.45 -3.03 6.81
CA THR A 112 -7.96 -2.71 8.16
C THR A 112 -6.44 -2.62 8.21
N SER A 113 -5.73 -3.51 7.50
CA SER A 113 -4.27 -3.45 7.40
C SER A 113 -3.77 -2.22 6.63
N ILE A 114 -4.48 -1.77 5.59
CA ILE A 114 -4.13 -0.53 4.87
C ILE A 114 -4.35 0.70 5.76
N MET A 115 -5.45 0.75 6.52
CA MET A 115 -5.69 1.82 7.50
C MET A 115 -4.58 1.83 8.56
N ALA A 116 -4.14 0.65 9.01
CA ALA A 116 -3.00 0.52 9.91
C ALA A 116 -1.68 1.03 9.29
N ALA A 117 -1.42 0.74 8.02
CA ALA A 117 -0.26 1.28 7.32
C ALA A 117 -0.27 2.81 7.30
N SER A 118 -1.42 3.44 7.04
CA SER A 118 -1.56 4.90 7.06
C SER A 118 -1.20 5.51 8.42
N ASP A 119 -1.73 4.95 9.50
CA ASP A 119 -1.43 5.44 10.86
C ASP A 119 0.04 5.22 11.23
N ILE A 120 0.64 4.12 10.79
CA ILE A 120 2.08 3.84 10.94
C ILE A 120 2.93 4.87 10.18
N PHE A 121 2.61 5.16 8.91
CA PHE A 121 3.32 6.16 8.13
C PHE A 121 3.30 7.52 8.82
N ASN A 122 2.13 7.96 9.27
CA ASN A 122 1.96 9.23 9.98
C ASN A 122 2.72 9.28 11.31
N ALA A 123 2.78 8.16 12.05
CA ALA A 123 3.41 8.11 13.37
C ALA A 123 4.95 8.06 13.32
N TYR A 124 5.51 7.38 12.32
CA TYR A 124 6.93 7.03 12.32
C TYR A 124 7.74 7.72 11.21
N GLY A 125 7.12 8.10 10.10
CA GLY A 125 7.80 8.81 9.00
C GLY A 125 9.09 8.10 8.58
N GLU A 126 10.19 8.85 8.53
CA GLU A 126 11.51 8.33 8.15
C GLU A 126 12.04 7.20 9.03
N LYS A 127 11.60 7.09 10.29
CA LYS A 127 12.05 5.99 11.20
C LYS A 127 11.68 4.61 10.67
N LEU A 128 10.73 4.53 9.74
CA LEU A 128 10.38 3.30 9.04
C LEU A 128 11.48 2.79 8.12
N LEU A 129 12.44 3.64 7.77
CA LEU A 129 13.57 3.35 6.91
C LEU A 129 14.83 2.98 7.71
N ASP A 130 14.84 3.17 9.03
CA ASP A 130 15.97 2.93 9.93
C ASP A 130 16.19 1.44 10.27
N SER A 131 15.30 0.54 9.82
CA SER A 131 15.39 -0.88 10.18
C SER A 131 16.67 -1.52 9.63
N THR A 132 17.34 -2.30 10.48
CA THR A 132 18.61 -2.97 10.13
C THR A 132 18.43 -3.92 8.94
N ASP A 133 17.23 -4.46 8.76
CA ASP A 133 16.76 -5.10 7.54
C ASP A 133 15.66 -4.24 6.91
N SER A 134 15.94 -3.55 5.79
CA SER A 134 14.95 -2.71 5.11
C SER A 134 13.84 -3.50 4.42
N SER A 135 13.88 -4.84 4.47
CA SER A 135 12.97 -5.72 3.76
C SER A 135 11.51 -5.55 4.17
N ALA A 136 11.22 -5.21 5.44
CA ALA A 136 9.85 -5.08 5.92
C ALA A 136 9.12 -3.90 5.26
N PHE A 137 9.77 -2.74 5.19
CA PHE A 137 9.22 -1.56 4.50
C PHE A 137 9.09 -1.81 3.00
N ASP A 138 10.12 -2.40 2.37
CA ASP A 138 10.13 -2.65 0.92
C ASP A 138 8.99 -3.62 0.52
N GLN A 139 8.73 -4.65 1.34
CA GLN A 139 7.61 -5.57 1.14
C GLN A 139 6.25 -4.87 1.33
N LEU A 140 6.11 -4.07 2.40
CA LEU A 140 4.90 -3.29 2.66
C LEU A 140 4.60 -2.32 1.52
N LEU A 141 5.60 -1.59 1.04
CA LEU A 141 5.49 -0.65 -0.07
C LEU A 141 5.02 -1.35 -1.36
N LEU A 142 5.65 -2.46 -1.72
CA LEU A 142 5.23 -3.24 -2.89
C LEU A 142 3.79 -3.74 -2.74
N GLN A 143 3.41 -4.27 -1.58
CA GLN A 143 2.03 -4.71 -1.36
C GLN A 143 1.05 -3.56 -1.45
N LEU A 144 1.38 -2.39 -0.90
CA LEU A 144 0.50 -1.24 -0.95
C LEU A 144 0.28 -0.75 -2.39
N LEU A 145 1.34 -0.66 -3.19
CA LEU A 145 1.25 -0.34 -4.63
C LEU A 145 0.39 -1.36 -5.38
N LEU A 146 0.52 -2.65 -5.08
CA LEU A 146 -0.34 -3.70 -5.65
C LEU A 146 -1.81 -3.51 -5.25
N LYS A 147 -2.09 -3.10 -4.01
CA LYS A 147 -3.47 -2.85 -3.55
C LYS A 147 -4.07 -1.58 -4.15
N ALA A 148 -3.28 -0.55 -4.41
CA ALA A 148 -3.69 0.63 -5.16
C ALA A 148 -3.87 0.36 -6.68
N SER A 149 -3.40 -0.80 -7.17
CA SER A 149 -3.46 -1.17 -8.60
C SER A 149 -4.63 -2.08 -8.98
N GLN A 150 -5.53 -2.40 -8.03
CA GLN A 150 -6.62 -3.36 -8.25
C GLN A 150 -7.95 -2.69 -8.65
N ASP A 151 -8.89 -3.47 -9.18
CA ASP A 151 -10.21 -2.96 -9.62
C ASP A 151 -11.23 -2.80 -8.47
N LYS A 152 -10.98 -3.41 -7.30
CA LYS A 152 -11.87 -3.29 -6.13
C LYS A 152 -11.74 -1.91 -5.49
N LYS A 153 -12.59 -0.99 -5.94
CA LYS A 153 -12.65 0.44 -5.52
C LYS A 153 -12.47 0.64 -4.01
N PHE A 154 -13.24 -0.08 -3.19
CA PHE A 154 -13.20 0.04 -1.72
C PHE A 154 -11.81 -0.17 -1.07
N VAL A 155 -11.00 -1.06 -1.64
CA VAL A 155 -9.63 -1.33 -1.14
C VAL A 155 -8.62 -0.44 -1.85
N CYS A 156 -8.81 -0.21 -3.15
CA CYS A 156 -7.96 0.64 -3.97
C CYS A 156 -7.92 2.09 -3.45
N GLU A 157 -9.08 2.68 -3.16
CA GLU A 157 -9.17 4.05 -2.61
C GLU A 157 -8.49 4.18 -1.25
N GLU A 158 -8.60 3.16 -0.39
CA GLU A 158 -7.91 3.18 0.89
C GLU A 158 -6.38 3.07 0.72
N ALA A 159 -5.94 2.28 -0.26
CA ALA A 159 -4.52 2.14 -0.58
C ALA A 159 -3.94 3.44 -1.16
N ASP A 160 -4.68 4.14 -2.03
CA ASP A 160 -4.28 5.46 -2.55
C ASP A 160 -4.15 6.51 -1.44
N LYS A 161 -5.09 6.53 -0.48
CA LYS A 161 -4.98 7.38 0.73
C LYS A 161 -3.74 7.05 1.54
N SER A 162 -3.44 5.77 1.70
CA SER A 162 -2.26 5.31 2.45
C SER A 162 -0.95 5.67 1.75
N LEU A 163 -0.86 5.55 0.41
CA LEU A 163 0.28 6.05 -0.38
C LEU A 163 0.46 7.56 -0.20
N THR A 164 -0.64 8.32 -0.14
CA THR A 164 -0.60 9.76 0.12
C THR A 164 -0.08 10.06 1.53
N ALA A 165 -0.55 9.34 2.55
CA ALA A 165 -0.06 9.46 3.92
C ALA A 165 1.45 9.15 4.02
N MET A 166 1.93 8.13 3.30
CA MET A 166 3.36 7.81 3.18
C MET A 166 4.17 8.96 2.59
N VAL A 167 3.76 9.49 1.43
CA VAL A 167 4.44 10.61 0.77
C VAL A 167 4.43 11.87 1.63
N ASN A 168 3.36 12.10 2.40
CA ASN A 168 3.27 13.26 3.28
C ASN A 168 4.17 13.15 4.51
N SER A 169 4.37 11.94 5.04
CA SER A 169 5.01 11.72 6.34
C SER A 169 6.49 11.34 6.29
N ILE A 170 6.96 10.79 5.17
CA ILE A 170 8.37 10.45 4.96
C ILE A 170 9.02 11.58 4.15
N ALA A 171 10.26 11.97 4.46
CA ALA A 171 10.94 12.96 3.63
C ALA A 171 11.16 12.43 2.21
N ALA A 172 11.13 13.37 1.26
CA ALA A 172 11.05 13.03 -0.15
C ALA A 172 12.28 12.27 -0.65
N LEU A 173 13.49 12.72 -0.29
CA LEU A 173 14.73 12.14 -0.78
C LEU A 173 14.88 10.63 -0.45
N PRO A 174 14.81 10.17 0.81
CA PRO A 174 14.93 8.76 1.12
C PRO A 174 13.74 7.93 0.59
N LEU A 175 12.53 8.51 0.55
CA LEU A 175 11.37 7.83 -0.05
C LEU A 175 11.56 7.59 -1.55
N LEU A 176 12.10 8.57 -2.29
CA LEU A 176 12.40 8.41 -3.71
C LEU A 176 13.39 7.29 -3.97
N GLN A 177 14.40 7.11 -3.11
CA GLN A 177 15.34 5.98 -3.23
C GLN A 177 14.65 4.62 -3.12
N LYS A 178 13.57 4.54 -2.34
CA LYS A 178 12.73 3.33 -2.24
C LYS A 178 11.80 3.19 -3.45
N LEU A 179 11.19 4.28 -3.91
CA LEU A 179 10.21 4.26 -5.00
C LEU A 179 10.82 4.05 -6.39
N ARG A 180 12.06 4.48 -6.63
CA ARG A 180 12.70 4.43 -7.97
C ARG A 180 12.74 3.04 -8.59
N GLY A 181 12.72 1.97 -7.79
CA GLY A 181 12.69 0.59 -8.30
C GLY A 181 11.37 0.22 -9.01
N PHE A 182 10.30 0.98 -8.78
CA PHE A 182 8.95 0.63 -9.26
C PHE A 182 8.54 1.35 -10.55
N VAL A 183 9.29 2.35 -11.03
CA VAL A 183 8.99 3.03 -12.31
C VAL A 183 9.21 2.15 -13.53
N ASN A 184 9.92 1.03 -13.37
CA ASN A 184 10.15 0.03 -14.42
C ASN A 184 9.45 -1.32 -14.12
N HIS A 185 8.48 -1.32 -13.21
CA HIS A 185 7.78 -2.54 -12.81
C HIS A 185 6.98 -3.17 -13.97
N GLY A 186 6.92 -4.50 -14.06
CA GLY A 186 6.24 -5.18 -15.18
C GLY A 186 4.72 -4.91 -15.26
N ASN A 187 4.07 -4.67 -14.12
CA ASN A 187 2.66 -4.28 -14.04
C ASN A 187 2.49 -2.78 -14.27
N LEU A 188 1.78 -2.41 -15.36
CA LEU A 188 1.52 -1.02 -15.76
C LEU A 188 0.87 -0.19 -14.64
N ARG A 189 -0.11 -0.76 -13.92
CA ARG A 189 -0.86 -0.05 -12.86
C ARG A 189 0.03 0.24 -11.65
N VAL A 190 0.90 -0.69 -11.29
CA VAL A 190 1.91 -0.49 -10.23
C VAL A 190 2.87 0.63 -10.63
N ARG A 191 3.33 0.66 -11.89
CA ARG A 191 4.17 1.76 -12.39
C ARG A 191 3.47 3.11 -12.28
N ALA A 192 2.20 3.20 -12.66
CA ALA A 192 1.43 4.44 -12.54
C ALA A 192 1.32 4.91 -11.09
N LYS A 193 1.00 4.02 -10.14
CA LYS A 193 0.93 4.37 -8.71
C LYS A 193 2.28 4.77 -8.12
N ALA A 194 3.36 4.12 -8.55
CA ALA A 194 4.71 4.52 -8.18
C ALA A 194 5.07 5.89 -8.76
N ALA A 195 4.77 6.14 -10.04
CA ALA A 195 5.01 7.40 -10.71
C ALA A 195 4.30 8.57 -10.01
N VAL A 196 3.02 8.40 -9.63
CA VAL A 196 2.27 9.41 -8.85
C VAL A 196 2.94 9.67 -7.50
N SER A 197 3.33 8.61 -6.78
CA SER A 197 3.98 8.75 -5.47
C SER A 197 5.34 9.47 -5.58
N ILE A 198 6.09 9.20 -6.65
CA ILE A 198 7.36 9.87 -6.98
C ILE A 198 7.12 11.33 -7.30
N SER A 199 6.17 11.63 -8.20
CA SER A 199 5.81 13.00 -8.57
C SER A 199 5.43 13.83 -7.35
N ASN A 200 4.60 13.29 -6.46
CA ASN A 200 4.21 13.97 -5.23
C ASN A 200 5.39 14.17 -4.27
N SER A 201 6.36 13.26 -4.26
CA SER A 201 7.58 13.41 -3.46
C SER A 201 8.49 14.50 -4.04
N VAL A 202 8.72 14.50 -5.36
CA VAL A 202 9.52 15.52 -6.06
C VAL A 202 8.91 16.92 -5.91
N TYR A 203 7.59 17.04 -5.99
CA TYR A 203 6.89 18.31 -5.81
C TYR A 203 7.14 18.95 -4.43
N LYS A 204 7.43 18.14 -3.40
CA LYS A 204 7.73 18.64 -2.04
C LYS A 204 9.21 19.01 -1.85
N MET A 205 10.07 18.70 -2.82
CA MET A 205 11.51 18.89 -2.69
C MET A 205 11.92 20.31 -3.06
N GLY A 206 12.91 20.84 -2.33
CA GLY A 206 13.61 22.05 -2.74
C GLY A 206 14.64 21.79 -3.85
N SER A 207 15.15 22.86 -4.45
CA SER A 207 16.16 22.83 -5.51
C SER A 207 17.43 22.05 -5.11
N GLU A 208 17.85 22.13 -3.85
CA GLU A 208 19.00 21.38 -3.34
C GLU A 208 18.72 19.87 -3.20
N GLU A 209 17.55 19.47 -2.72
CA GLU A 209 17.19 18.05 -2.64
C GLU A 209 17.05 17.43 -4.04
N ILE A 210 16.52 18.18 -5.02
CA ILE A 210 16.42 17.72 -6.41
C ILE A 210 17.82 17.51 -7.01
N LYS A 211 18.76 18.43 -6.73
CA LYS A 211 20.16 18.27 -7.14
C LYS A 211 20.82 17.08 -6.43
N GLU A 212 20.57 16.88 -5.14
CA GLU A 212 21.10 15.77 -4.35
C GLU A 212 20.63 14.42 -4.87
N PHE A 213 19.33 14.28 -5.19
CA PHE A 213 18.83 13.07 -5.82
C PHE A 213 19.38 12.88 -7.23
N GLY A 214 19.52 13.98 -7.98
CA GLY A 214 20.04 14.04 -9.34
C GLY A 214 18.96 14.38 -10.35
N SER A 215 18.96 15.64 -10.82
CA SER A 215 18.04 16.14 -11.85
C SER A 215 18.03 15.27 -13.10
N VAL A 216 19.20 14.85 -13.58
CA VAL A 216 19.32 13.98 -14.76
C VAL A 216 18.63 12.62 -14.54
N THR A 217 18.78 12.04 -13.35
CA THR A 217 18.13 10.77 -12.98
C THR A 217 16.61 10.92 -12.96
N LEU A 218 16.08 12.01 -12.41
CA LEU A 218 14.65 12.30 -12.42
C LEU A 218 14.11 12.45 -13.86
N LEU A 219 14.84 13.15 -14.74
CA LEU A 219 14.43 13.32 -16.13
C LEU A 219 14.49 12.01 -16.93
N GLN A 220 15.47 11.14 -16.65
CA GLN A 220 15.52 9.80 -17.25
C GLN A 220 14.31 8.97 -16.81
N MET A 221 14.00 8.94 -15.51
CA MET A 221 12.81 8.26 -14.99
C MET A 221 11.52 8.82 -15.60
N ALA A 222 11.39 10.14 -15.70
CA ALA A 222 10.24 10.78 -16.30
C ALA A 222 10.13 10.44 -17.80
N SER A 223 11.25 10.39 -18.53
CA SER A 223 11.22 10.05 -19.95
C SER A 223 10.70 8.63 -20.23
N ASP A 224 11.03 7.66 -19.37
CA ASP A 224 10.51 6.30 -19.50
C ASP A 224 8.99 6.30 -19.26
N LEU A 225 8.53 7.06 -18.28
CA LEU A 225 7.11 7.18 -17.90
C LEU A 225 6.27 8.01 -18.88
N LEU A 226 6.85 8.99 -19.59
CA LEU A 226 6.14 9.78 -20.61
C LEU A 226 5.62 8.92 -21.77
N ASN A 227 6.25 7.76 -21.99
CA ASN A 227 5.85 6.79 -23.00
C ASN A 227 5.01 5.63 -22.42
N ASP A 228 4.63 5.70 -21.14
CA ASP A 228 3.83 4.64 -20.51
C ASP A 228 2.43 4.55 -21.14
N ARG A 229 1.82 3.36 -21.04
CA ARG A 229 0.49 3.08 -21.57
C ARG A 229 -0.61 3.76 -20.76
N LEU A 230 -0.41 3.95 -19.45
CA LEU A 230 -1.42 4.56 -18.58
C LEU A 230 -1.29 6.10 -18.55
N PRO A 231 -2.41 6.84 -18.68
CA PRO A 231 -2.39 8.30 -18.63
C PRO A 231 -1.90 8.85 -17.29
N GLU A 232 -2.24 8.19 -16.19
CA GLU A 232 -1.81 8.57 -14.83
C GLU A 232 -0.27 8.57 -14.70
N ALA A 233 0.41 7.59 -15.29
CA ALA A 233 1.88 7.54 -15.31
C ALA A 233 2.48 8.69 -16.14
N ARG A 234 1.89 8.97 -17.32
CA ARG A 234 2.37 10.04 -18.19
C ARG A 234 2.18 11.42 -17.56
N GLU A 235 1.09 11.64 -16.84
CA GLU A 235 0.81 12.91 -16.16
C GLU A 235 1.75 13.14 -14.99
N ALA A 236 2.00 12.11 -14.18
CA ALA A 236 3.00 12.15 -13.13
C ALA A 236 4.40 12.44 -13.70
N ALA A 237 4.74 11.85 -14.86
CA ALA A 237 6.00 12.13 -15.53
C ALA A 237 6.14 13.59 -15.96
N ARG A 238 5.09 14.20 -16.51
CA ARG A 238 5.09 15.63 -16.85
C ARG A 238 5.34 16.48 -15.61
N SER A 239 4.66 16.19 -14.52
CA SER A 239 4.82 16.90 -13.25
C SER A 239 6.27 16.80 -12.73
N ILE A 240 6.91 15.64 -12.81
CA ILE A 240 8.33 15.47 -12.46
C ILE A 240 9.23 16.38 -13.32
N VAL A 241 9.03 16.42 -14.65
CA VAL A 241 9.82 17.28 -15.54
C VAL A 241 9.65 18.75 -15.17
N LEU A 242 8.42 19.18 -14.89
CA LEU A 242 8.14 20.56 -14.51
C LEU A 242 8.78 20.94 -13.18
N SER A 243 8.72 20.09 -12.16
CA SER A 243 9.41 20.35 -10.88
C SER A 243 10.93 20.42 -11.03
N VAL A 244 11.53 19.58 -11.89
CA VAL A 244 12.97 19.67 -12.18
C VAL A 244 13.32 20.95 -12.94
N TYR A 245 12.46 21.37 -13.88
CA TYR A 245 12.65 22.62 -14.61
C TYR A 245 12.53 23.84 -13.68
N GLU A 246 11.52 23.88 -12.80
CA GLU A 246 11.37 24.91 -11.78
C GLU A 246 12.60 24.99 -10.87
N ALA A 247 13.09 23.85 -10.37
CA ALA A 247 14.32 23.80 -9.56
C ALA A 247 15.60 24.21 -10.33
N PHE A 248 15.61 24.04 -11.65
CA PHE A 248 16.71 24.48 -12.51
C PHE A 248 16.71 26.00 -12.66
N THR A 249 15.53 26.59 -12.89
CA THR A 249 15.36 28.03 -13.16
C THR A 249 15.29 28.91 -11.90
N ASP A 250 15.14 28.31 -10.72
CA ASP A 250 15.19 28.99 -9.42
C ASP A 250 16.51 29.77 -9.18
N ASN A 251 17.56 29.50 -9.96
CA ASN A 251 18.73 30.37 -10.02
C ASN A 251 18.50 31.56 -10.97
N GLU A 252 18.38 32.78 -10.42
CA GLU A 252 18.08 34.08 -11.08
C GLU A 252 18.98 34.52 -12.28
N LYS A 253 19.85 33.65 -12.80
CA LYS A 253 20.89 33.97 -13.80
C LYS A 253 20.77 33.22 -15.13
N LEU A 254 19.76 32.37 -15.33
CA LEU A 254 19.64 31.52 -16.52
C LEU A 254 18.67 32.12 -17.54
N ASP A 255 19.06 32.09 -18.82
CA ASP A 255 18.14 32.32 -19.94
C ASP A 255 17.33 31.03 -20.12
N THR A 256 16.12 31.03 -19.54
CA THR A 256 15.50 29.82 -18.99
C THR A 256 15.25 28.71 -20.01
N GLU A 257 14.96 29.07 -21.27
CA GLU A 257 14.67 28.08 -22.32
C GLU A 257 15.92 27.55 -23.04
N GLU A 258 16.85 28.44 -23.43
CA GLU A 258 18.09 28.03 -24.12
C GLU A 258 19.02 27.24 -23.21
N ASP A 259 19.12 27.64 -21.94
CA ASP A 259 19.92 26.94 -20.94
C ASP A 259 19.30 25.58 -20.60
N TRP A 260 17.97 25.49 -20.50
CA TRP A 260 17.28 24.21 -20.29
C TRP A 260 17.46 23.26 -21.46
N GLN A 261 17.34 23.77 -22.69
CA GLN A 261 17.58 23.00 -23.90
C GLN A 261 19.03 22.47 -23.93
N SER A 262 20.00 23.32 -23.65
CA SER A 262 21.42 22.96 -23.61
C SER A 262 21.70 21.92 -22.51
N PHE A 263 21.10 22.08 -21.33
CA PHE A 263 21.19 21.14 -20.22
C PHE A 263 20.64 19.76 -20.63
N CYS A 264 19.45 19.72 -21.22
CA CYS A 264 18.82 18.48 -21.67
C CYS A 264 19.64 17.78 -22.76
N GLN A 265 20.13 18.51 -23.76
CA GLN A 265 20.93 17.96 -24.86
C GLN A 265 22.30 17.44 -24.39
N SER A 266 22.88 18.02 -23.34
CA SER A 266 24.18 17.62 -22.81
C SER A 266 24.12 16.40 -21.88
N ASN A 267 22.96 16.15 -21.26
CA ASN A 267 22.83 15.13 -20.20
C ASN A 267 21.91 13.94 -20.55
N LEU A 268 21.08 14.06 -21.59
CA LEU A 268 20.12 13.05 -22.00
C LEU A 268 20.36 12.60 -23.45
N SER A 269 19.84 11.43 -23.82
CA SER A 269 19.82 11.05 -25.24
C SER A 269 18.97 12.02 -26.06
N THR A 270 19.21 12.12 -27.37
CA THR A 270 18.50 13.04 -28.26
C THR A 270 16.98 12.94 -28.14
N ILE A 271 16.45 11.71 -28.04
CA ILE A 271 15.01 11.46 -27.92
C ILE A 271 14.48 11.95 -26.56
N GLN A 272 15.18 11.62 -25.47
CA GLN A 272 14.81 12.04 -24.12
C GLN A 272 14.85 13.57 -23.99
N ALA A 273 15.90 14.23 -24.50
CA ALA A 273 16.04 15.67 -24.48
C ALA A 273 14.86 16.37 -25.19
N GLN A 274 14.50 15.90 -26.39
CA GLN A 274 13.35 16.43 -27.14
C GLN A 274 12.02 16.28 -26.38
N LEU A 275 11.83 15.17 -25.65
CA LEU A 275 10.65 14.98 -24.81
C LEU A 275 10.60 16.01 -23.67
N MET A 276 11.73 16.22 -22.96
CA MET A 276 11.78 17.17 -21.84
C MET A 276 11.51 18.60 -22.31
N ILE A 277 12.14 19.03 -23.41
CA ILE A 277 11.95 20.35 -24.01
C ILE A 277 10.48 20.55 -24.40
N LYS A 278 9.88 19.53 -25.05
CA LYS A 278 8.47 19.58 -25.46
C LYS A 278 7.51 19.69 -24.27
N VAL A 279 7.80 19.04 -23.15
CA VAL A 279 6.94 19.11 -21.95
C VAL A 279 6.91 20.54 -21.42
N VAL A 280 8.07 21.18 -21.28
CA VAL A 280 8.18 22.56 -20.79
C VAL A 280 7.54 23.55 -21.77
N SER A 281 7.78 23.39 -23.07
CA SER A 281 7.21 24.29 -24.11
C SER A 281 5.70 24.15 -24.31
N SER A 282 5.07 23.14 -23.70
CA SER A 282 3.62 22.90 -23.81
C SER A 282 2.84 23.41 -22.59
N GLN A 283 3.49 24.16 -21.69
CA GLN A 283 2.82 24.88 -20.60
C GLN A 283 1.86 25.94 -21.11
#